data_AF-A0A2G2MF55-F1
#
_entry.id   AF-A0A2G2MF55-F1
#
_cell.length_a   1.000
_cell.length_b   1.000
_cell.length_c   1.000
_cell.angle_alpha   90.00
_cell.angle_beta   90.00
_cell.angle_gamma   90.00
#
_symmetry.space_group_name_H-M   'P 1'
#
loop_
_entity.id
_entity.type
_entity.pdbx_description
1 polymer ?
#
loop_
_entity_poly.entity_id
_entity_poly.type
_entity_poly.pdbx_seq_one_letter_code
_entity_poly.pdbx_strand_id
1 'polypeptide(L)'
;MLTIKKCKASKYIQNLTEINSFFQAKKSVKTITHTERLINLIKIYFETVLYYQAHSTKKNTVKVKGQVIQHDINAFDKQGNPITLDIIDISEAFIREIIVEIRKTMNMELFKELTVLLNTVLLNTQITTRQRLGVMNSESIAFPNEWSDFIRLLPEELAINSLKIRLNEKFGCLNYYFFL
;
A
#
# COMPACT_ATOMS: atom_id res chain seq x y z
N MET A 1 -11.49 -14.25 3.32
CA MET A 1 -10.68 -13.18 3.96
C MET A 1 -9.54 -12.82 3.02
N LEU A 2 -9.42 -11.56 2.58
CA LEU A 2 -8.32 -11.11 1.73
C LEU A 2 -7.01 -11.20 2.54
N THR A 3 -6.19 -12.21 2.30
CA THR A 3 -4.92 -12.40 3.02
C THR A 3 -3.77 -11.83 2.20
N ILE A 4 -2.87 -11.08 2.85
CA ILE A 4 -1.61 -10.62 2.27
C ILE A 4 -0.54 -11.66 2.57
N LYS A 5 0.07 -12.20 1.52
CA LYS A 5 1.19 -13.16 1.60
C LYS A 5 2.22 -12.85 0.53
N LYS A 6 3.49 -13.17 0.76
CA LYS A 6 4.52 -12.99 -0.28
C LYS A 6 4.08 -13.62 -1.59
N CYS A 7 4.26 -12.90 -2.70
CA CYS A 7 3.90 -13.42 -4.01
C CYS A 7 4.80 -14.62 -4.39
N LYS A 8 4.40 -15.40 -5.40
CA LYS A 8 5.28 -16.42 -5.98
C LYS A 8 6.43 -15.73 -6.74
N ALA A 9 7.60 -16.37 -6.81
CA ALA A 9 8.73 -15.88 -7.61
C ALA A 9 8.35 -15.65 -9.08
N SER A 10 7.49 -16.51 -9.64
CA SER A 10 6.97 -16.37 -11.01
C SER A 10 6.06 -15.15 -11.23
N LYS A 11 5.54 -14.54 -10.16
CA LYS A 11 4.66 -13.38 -10.20
C LYS A 11 5.37 -12.07 -9.89
N TYR A 12 6.59 -12.11 -9.35
CA TYR A 12 7.31 -10.91 -8.91
C TYR A 12 7.46 -9.85 -10.02
N ILE A 13 8.02 -10.25 -11.17
CA ILE A 13 8.21 -9.33 -12.31
C ILE A 13 6.87 -8.81 -12.83
N GLN A 14 5.88 -9.68 -12.98
CA GLN A 14 4.54 -9.30 -13.45
C GLN A 14 3.92 -8.24 -12.52
N ASN A 15 3.98 -8.47 -11.22
CA ASN A 15 3.47 -7.55 -10.22
C ASN A 15 4.20 -6.20 -10.25
N LEU A 16 5.53 -6.22 -10.39
CA LEU A 16 6.34 -5.00 -10.51
C LEU A 16 5.96 -4.19 -11.76
N THR A 17 5.74 -4.86 -12.89
CA THR A 17 5.25 -4.22 -14.12
C THR A 17 3.88 -3.59 -13.91
N GLU A 18 2.99 -4.25 -13.17
CA GLU A 18 1.65 -3.72 -12.88
C GLU A 18 1.71 -2.45 -12.00
N ILE A 19 2.57 -2.45 -10.98
CA ILE A 19 2.84 -1.29 -10.11
C ILE A 19 3.42 -0.12 -10.93
N ASN A 20 4.41 -0.39 -11.80
CA ASN A 20 5.00 0.62 -12.66
C ASN A 20 3.99 1.18 -13.69
N SER A 21 3.14 0.32 -14.24
CA SER A 21 2.10 0.70 -15.21
C SER A 21 1.08 1.66 -14.60
N PHE A 22 0.77 1.52 -13.30
CA PHE A 22 -0.11 2.46 -12.60
C PHE A 22 0.48 3.88 -12.55
N PHE A 23 1.75 4.01 -12.18
CA PHE A 23 2.42 5.32 -12.16
C PHE A 23 2.48 5.96 -13.56
N GLN A 24 2.69 5.15 -14.60
CA GLN A 24 2.70 5.63 -15.98
C GLN A 24 1.30 6.05 -16.46
N ALA A 25 0.26 5.27 -16.16
CA ALA A 25 -1.11 5.57 -16.57
C ALA A 25 -1.67 6.85 -15.93
N LYS A 26 -1.27 7.15 -14.69
CA LYS A 26 -1.59 8.42 -14.01
C LYS A 26 -1.11 9.66 -14.76
N LYS A 27 -0.05 9.55 -15.57
CA LYS A 27 0.46 10.67 -16.38
C LYS A 27 -0.48 11.00 -17.56
N SER A 28 -1.17 10.00 -18.10
CA SER A 28 -1.98 10.15 -19.32
C SER A 28 -3.49 10.20 -19.05
N VAL A 29 -3.97 9.65 -17.93
CA VAL A 29 -5.40 9.50 -17.62
C VAL A 29 -5.76 10.23 -16.32
N LYS A 30 -6.77 11.12 -16.38
CA LYS A 30 -7.22 11.92 -15.23
C LYS A 30 -7.93 11.11 -14.12
N THR A 31 -8.55 9.99 -14.47
CA THR A 31 -9.28 9.12 -13.53
C THR A 31 -9.21 7.66 -13.97
N ILE A 32 -8.82 6.75 -13.07
CA ILE A 32 -8.84 5.30 -13.32
C ILE A 32 -10.18 4.75 -12.83
N THR A 33 -11.02 4.26 -13.74
CA THR A 33 -12.42 3.89 -13.48
C THR A 33 -12.64 2.45 -12.98
N HIS A 34 -11.60 1.62 -12.88
CA HIS A 34 -11.71 0.23 -12.42
C HIS A 34 -11.27 0.10 -10.95
N THR A 35 -12.18 0.37 -10.00
CA THR A 35 -11.90 0.43 -8.55
C THR A 35 -11.50 -0.89 -7.90
N GLU A 36 -12.12 -2.01 -8.28
CA GLU A 36 -11.72 -3.35 -7.78
C GLU A 36 -10.27 -3.66 -8.13
N ARG A 37 -9.84 -3.26 -9.34
CA ARG A 37 -8.45 -3.39 -9.78
C ARG A 37 -7.51 -2.54 -8.94
N LEU A 38 -7.94 -1.37 -8.50
CA LEU A 38 -7.17 -0.48 -7.62
C LEU A 38 -6.98 -1.08 -6.21
N ILE A 39 -8.01 -1.68 -5.62
CA ILE A 39 -7.88 -2.41 -4.34
C ILE A 39 -6.94 -3.60 -4.51
N ASN A 40 -7.10 -4.37 -5.58
CA ASN A 40 -6.19 -5.49 -5.88
C ASN A 40 -4.74 -5.03 -6.11
N LEU A 41 -4.53 -3.81 -6.64
CA LEU A 41 -3.20 -3.25 -6.85
C LEU A 41 -2.48 -2.95 -5.53
N ILE A 42 -3.18 -2.48 -4.49
CA ILE A 42 -2.63 -2.34 -3.13
C ILE A 42 -2.18 -3.71 -2.61
N LYS A 43 -3.02 -4.74 -2.80
CA LYS A 43 -2.67 -6.12 -2.43
C LYS A 43 -1.40 -6.57 -3.15
N ILE A 44 -1.37 -6.46 -4.48
CA ILE A 44 -0.21 -6.82 -5.32
C ILE A 44 1.06 -6.11 -4.86
N TYR A 45 0.98 -4.83 -4.50
CA TYR A 45 2.10 -4.07 -3.97
C TYR A 45 2.66 -4.71 -2.69
N PHE A 46 1.82 -4.96 -1.69
CA PHE A 46 2.29 -5.55 -0.44
C PHE A 46 2.78 -7.00 -0.59
N GLU A 47 2.16 -7.81 -1.45
CA GLU A 47 2.66 -9.16 -1.75
C GLU A 47 4.05 -9.12 -2.41
N THR A 48 4.31 -8.10 -3.25
CA THR A 48 5.61 -7.85 -3.89
C THR A 48 6.65 -7.34 -2.90
N VAL A 49 6.26 -6.43 -2.00
CA VAL A 49 7.10 -5.96 -0.89
C VAL A 49 7.57 -7.13 -0.02
N LEU A 50 6.65 -8.01 0.40
CA LEU A 50 6.99 -9.17 1.21
C LEU A 50 7.96 -10.13 0.50
N TYR A 51 7.78 -10.31 -0.82
CA TYR A 51 8.73 -11.08 -1.60
C TYR A 51 10.10 -10.40 -1.64
N TYR A 52 10.13 -9.09 -1.90
CA TYR A 52 11.35 -8.29 -1.95
C TYR A 52 12.12 -8.36 -0.64
N GLN A 53 11.46 -8.12 0.50
CA GLN A 53 12.10 -8.20 1.83
C GLN A 53 12.69 -9.58 2.13
N ALA A 54 12.04 -10.65 1.67
CA ALA A 54 12.53 -12.02 1.90
C ALA A 54 13.68 -12.45 0.97
N HIS A 55 13.92 -11.74 -0.14
CA HIS A 55 14.89 -12.15 -1.18
C HIS A 55 15.82 -11.02 -1.65
N SER A 56 15.74 -9.84 -1.04
CA SER A 56 16.63 -8.72 -1.33
C SER A 56 18.03 -9.05 -0.85
N THR A 57 19.02 -8.82 -1.70
CA THR A 57 20.44 -9.00 -1.36
C THR A 57 21.11 -7.68 -1.05
N LYS A 58 20.62 -6.59 -1.64
CA LYS A 58 21.06 -5.20 -1.48
C LYS A 58 19.88 -4.27 -1.81
N LYS A 59 20.01 -2.98 -1.50
CA LYS A 59 19.08 -1.96 -1.96
C LYS A 59 18.88 -2.09 -3.48
N ASN A 60 17.64 -2.00 -3.90
CA ASN A 60 17.18 -2.14 -5.27
C ASN A 60 17.51 -3.48 -5.97
N THR A 61 17.89 -4.53 -5.24
CA THR A 61 18.32 -5.80 -5.84
C THR A 61 17.64 -6.98 -5.18
N VAL A 62 17.11 -7.91 -5.98
CA VAL A 62 16.35 -9.06 -5.49
C VAL A 62 16.68 -10.33 -6.26
N LYS A 63 16.68 -11.47 -5.57
CA LYS A 63 16.89 -12.77 -6.19
C LYS A 63 15.56 -13.41 -6.60
N VAL A 64 15.33 -13.56 -7.90
CA VAL A 64 14.14 -14.21 -8.48
C VAL A 64 14.55 -15.45 -9.25
N LYS A 65 14.04 -16.62 -8.85
CA LYS A 65 14.33 -17.92 -9.50
C LYS A 65 15.84 -18.17 -9.72
N GLY A 66 16.67 -17.78 -8.75
CA GLY A 66 18.12 -17.95 -8.84
C GLY A 66 18.87 -16.79 -9.51
N GLN A 67 18.18 -15.92 -10.25
CA GLN A 67 18.77 -14.77 -10.92
C GLN A 67 18.69 -13.52 -10.04
N VAL A 68 19.74 -12.70 -10.08
CA VAL A 68 19.75 -11.40 -9.42
C VAL A 68 19.23 -10.38 -10.42
N ILE A 69 18.16 -9.68 -10.05
CA ILE A 69 17.56 -8.63 -10.87
C ILE A 69 17.64 -7.29 -10.13
N GLN A 70 17.84 -6.23 -10.90
CA GLN A 70 17.64 -4.87 -10.42
C GLN A 70 16.14 -4.55 -10.48
N HIS A 71 15.59 -4.03 -9.38
CA HIS A 71 14.23 -3.53 -9.35
C HIS A 71 14.29 -2.01 -9.19
N ASP A 72 13.65 -1.26 -10.06
CA ASP A 72 13.64 0.19 -9.96
C ASP A 72 12.22 0.66 -10.24
N ILE A 73 11.70 1.49 -9.33
CA ILE A 73 10.48 2.23 -9.58
C ILE A 73 10.87 3.56 -10.19
N ASN A 74 10.49 3.75 -11.45
CA ASN A 74 10.68 5.01 -12.15
C ASN A 74 9.59 5.99 -11.74
N ALA A 75 9.96 7.00 -10.96
CA ALA A 75 9.07 8.03 -10.46
C ALA A 75 9.57 9.43 -10.87
N PHE A 76 8.85 10.46 -10.45
CA PHE A 76 9.24 11.85 -10.63
C PHE A 76 9.23 12.57 -9.29
N ASP A 77 10.19 13.48 -9.06
CA ASP A 77 10.17 14.36 -7.90
C ASP A 77 9.08 15.45 -8.03
N LYS A 78 8.98 16.32 -7.02
CA LYS A 78 8.01 17.42 -7.01
C LYS A 78 8.28 18.47 -8.11
N GLN A 79 9.50 18.49 -8.65
CA GLN A 79 9.95 19.38 -9.72
C GLN A 79 9.75 18.73 -11.11
N GLY A 80 9.32 17.47 -11.17
CA GLY A 80 9.11 16.73 -12.41
C GLY A 80 10.37 16.05 -12.96
N ASN A 81 11.48 16.02 -12.22
CA ASN A 81 12.68 15.30 -12.64
C ASN A 81 12.53 13.80 -12.37
N PRO A 82 13.05 12.93 -13.25
CA PRO A 82 13.01 11.49 -13.03
C PRO A 82 13.86 11.10 -11.82
N ILE A 83 13.29 10.28 -10.94
CA ILE A 83 13.98 9.69 -9.78
C ILE A 83 13.74 8.18 -9.74
N THR A 84 14.73 7.46 -9.23
CA THR A 84 14.65 6.01 -9.03
C THR A 84 14.40 5.71 -7.56
N LEU A 85 13.33 4.97 -7.27
CA LEU A 85 12.90 4.65 -5.91
C LEU A 85 12.90 3.13 -5.67
N ASP A 86 13.20 2.74 -4.42
CA ASP A 86 13.00 1.36 -3.94
C ASP A 86 11.50 1.11 -3.72
N ILE A 87 11.02 -0.11 -3.95
CA ILE A 87 9.63 -0.48 -3.70
C ILE A 87 9.19 -0.22 -2.25
N ILE A 88 10.11 -0.30 -1.29
CA ILE A 88 9.82 -0.05 0.13
C ILE A 88 9.55 1.45 0.37
N ASP A 89 10.25 2.32 -0.35
CA ASP A 89 10.22 3.76 -0.14
C ASP A 89 8.96 4.43 -0.71
N ILE A 90 8.25 3.77 -1.63
CA ILE A 90 7.06 4.34 -2.31
C ILE A 90 5.72 4.09 -1.59
N SER A 91 5.70 3.34 -0.49
CA SER A 91 4.47 2.86 0.16
C SER A 91 3.40 3.94 0.36
N GLU A 92 3.73 5.01 1.07
CA GLU A 92 2.79 6.10 1.35
C GLU A 92 2.29 6.78 0.07
N ALA A 93 3.20 7.16 -0.82
CA ALA A 93 2.83 7.84 -2.06
C ALA A 93 1.92 6.95 -2.94
N PHE A 94 2.29 5.69 -3.11
CA PHE A 94 1.55 4.73 -3.92
C PHE A 94 0.14 4.48 -3.38
N ILE A 95 0.03 4.19 -2.08
CA ILE A 95 -1.26 3.88 -1.45
C ILE A 95 -2.16 5.11 -1.45
N ARG A 96 -1.61 6.30 -1.15
CA ARG A 96 -2.36 7.56 -1.23
C ARG A 96 -2.94 7.78 -2.61
N GLU A 97 -2.14 7.66 -3.67
CA GLU A 97 -2.62 7.87 -5.04
C GLU A 97 -3.75 6.90 -5.39
N ILE A 98 -3.65 5.63 -4.97
CA ILE A 98 -4.70 4.64 -5.20
C ILE A 98 -5.97 5.00 -4.42
N ILE A 99 -5.87 5.30 -3.12
CA ILE A 99 -7.04 5.61 -2.28
C ILE A 99 -7.75 6.88 -2.80
N VAL A 100 -7.00 7.89 -3.24
CA VAL A 100 -7.58 9.10 -3.86
C VAL A 100 -8.39 8.77 -5.10
N GLU A 101 -7.93 7.84 -5.94
CA GLU A 101 -8.72 7.39 -7.10
C GLU A 101 -9.95 6.59 -6.66
N ILE A 102 -9.81 5.67 -5.70
CA ILE A 102 -10.96 4.88 -5.19
C ILE A 102 -12.02 5.82 -4.58
N ARG A 103 -11.61 6.86 -3.85
CA ARG A 103 -12.51 7.84 -3.20
C ARG A 103 -13.49 8.49 -4.18
N LYS A 104 -13.07 8.77 -5.42
CA LYS A 104 -13.91 9.42 -6.44
C LYS A 104 -15.17 8.62 -6.80
N THR A 105 -15.14 7.31 -6.57
CA THR A 105 -16.20 6.36 -6.93
C THR A 105 -16.55 5.45 -5.74
N MET A 106 -16.27 5.90 -4.52
CA MET A 106 -16.41 5.09 -3.32
C MET A 106 -17.88 4.82 -3.00
N ASN A 107 -18.19 3.57 -2.68
CA ASN A 107 -19.44 3.14 -2.04
C ASN A 107 -19.11 2.30 -0.81
N MET A 108 -20.11 1.94 0.00
CA MET A 108 -19.87 1.23 1.26
C MET A 108 -19.28 -0.18 1.08
N GLU A 109 -19.52 -0.86 -0.04
CA GLU A 109 -18.94 -2.17 -0.31
C GLU A 109 -17.44 -2.07 -0.61
N LEU A 110 -17.06 -1.18 -1.53
CA LEU A 110 -15.66 -0.88 -1.83
C LEU A 110 -14.92 -0.37 -0.59
N PHE A 111 -15.61 0.45 0.21
CA PHE A 111 -15.08 0.99 1.45
C PHE A 111 -14.75 -0.12 2.45
N LYS A 112 -15.66 -1.09 2.61
CA LYS A 112 -15.47 -2.29 3.43
C LYS A 112 -14.32 -3.15 2.92
N GLU A 113 -14.24 -3.40 1.61
CA GLU A 113 -13.15 -4.20 1.02
C GLU A 113 -11.78 -3.55 1.23
N LEU A 114 -11.69 -2.25 0.97
CA LEU A 114 -10.48 -1.47 1.22
C LEU A 114 -10.09 -1.57 2.70
N THR A 115 -11.04 -1.38 3.62
CA THR A 115 -10.79 -1.46 5.06
C THR A 115 -10.25 -2.83 5.47
N VAL A 116 -10.87 -3.92 5.00
CA VAL A 116 -10.42 -5.29 5.29
C VAL A 116 -8.99 -5.52 4.78
N LEU A 117 -8.68 -5.05 3.57
CA LEU A 117 -7.34 -5.15 3.01
C LEU A 117 -6.32 -4.36 3.85
N LEU A 118 -6.60 -3.09 4.16
CA LEU A 118 -5.67 -2.24 4.92
C LEU A 118 -5.48 -2.77 6.36
N ASN A 119 -6.52 -3.30 7.00
CA ASN A 119 -6.40 -3.97 8.30
C ASN A 119 -5.45 -5.17 8.24
N THR A 120 -5.54 -5.96 7.17
CA THR A 120 -4.67 -7.12 6.98
C THR A 120 -3.21 -6.71 6.81
N VAL A 121 -2.96 -5.59 6.13
CA VAL A 121 -1.62 -5.01 6.02
C VAL A 121 -1.09 -4.54 7.37
N LEU A 122 -1.90 -3.78 8.12
CA LEU A 122 -1.50 -3.23 9.42
C LEU A 122 -1.21 -4.32 10.47
N LEU A 123 -1.97 -5.42 10.43
CA LEU A 123 -1.76 -6.56 11.33
C LEU A 123 -0.59 -7.47 10.92
N ASN A 124 -0.02 -7.30 9.72
CA ASN A 124 1.03 -8.19 9.22
C ASN A 124 2.40 -7.78 9.81
N THR A 125 2.99 -8.68 10.61
CA THR A 125 4.26 -8.44 11.31
C THR A 125 5.50 -8.38 10.40
N GLN A 126 5.38 -8.86 9.15
CA GLN A 126 6.46 -8.76 8.16
C GLN A 126 6.45 -7.40 7.43
N ILE A 127 5.34 -6.66 7.49
CA ILE A 127 5.29 -5.29 6.98
C ILE A 127 5.92 -4.35 7.99
N THR A 128 6.86 -3.53 7.52
CA THR A 128 7.62 -2.64 8.40
C THR A 128 6.74 -1.54 8.99
N THR A 129 7.11 -1.05 10.18
CA THR A 129 6.43 0.08 10.83
C THR A 129 6.33 1.30 9.91
N ARG A 130 7.38 1.62 9.14
CA ARG A 130 7.36 2.72 8.17
C ARG A 130 6.26 2.57 7.11
N GLN A 131 6.05 1.35 6.61
CA GLN A 131 5.01 1.08 5.60
C GLN A 131 3.61 1.09 6.21
N ARG A 132 3.44 0.60 7.44
CA ARG A 132 2.18 0.70 8.18
C ARG A 132 1.80 2.15 8.47
N LEU A 133 2.77 2.97 8.85
CA LEU A 133 2.62 4.43 8.95
C LEU A 133 2.19 5.04 7.61
N GLY A 134 2.84 4.64 6.51
CA GLY A 134 2.46 5.07 5.17
C GLY A 134 1.01 4.77 4.82
N VAL A 135 0.46 3.62 5.22
CA VAL A 135 -0.97 3.30 5.07
C VAL A 135 -1.84 4.29 5.86
N MET A 136 -1.57 4.49 7.15
CA MET A 136 -2.40 5.36 8.00
C MET A 136 -2.35 6.84 7.57
N ASN A 137 -1.17 7.31 7.14
CA ASN A 137 -1.01 8.64 6.58
C ASN A 137 -1.81 8.79 5.29
N SER A 138 -1.75 7.80 4.41
CA SER A 138 -2.50 7.77 3.16
C SER A 138 -4.01 7.84 3.39
N GLU A 139 -4.53 7.08 4.36
CA GLU A 139 -5.94 7.12 4.77
C GLU A 139 -6.33 8.53 5.24
N SER A 140 -5.53 9.12 6.13
CA SER A 140 -5.82 10.44 6.73
C SER A 140 -5.81 11.57 5.71
N ILE A 141 -4.92 11.50 4.72
CA ILE A 141 -4.84 12.48 3.63
C ILE A 141 -5.99 12.27 2.64
N ALA A 142 -6.31 11.02 2.30
CA ALA A 142 -7.35 10.73 1.32
C ALA A 142 -8.76 11.02 1.86
N PHE A 143 -9.01 10.81 3.15
CA PHE A 143 -10.27 11.08 3.85
C PHE A 143 -10.09 12.08 4.99
N PRO A 144 -9.85 13.37 4.71
CA PRO A 144 -9.69 14.37 5.75
C PRO A 144 -10.97 14.48 6.57
N ASN A 145 -10.91 14.13 7.86
CA ASN A 145 -12.02 14.15 8.82
C ASN A 145 -13.17 13.15 8.55
N GLU A 146 -13.28 12.58 7.36
CA GLU A 146 -14.38 11.68 6.97
C GLU A 146 -14.12 10.21 7.34
N TRP A 147 -12.85 9.83 7.58
CA TRP A 147 -12.52 8.41 7.79
C TRP A 147 -13.26 7.84 9.02
N SER A 148 -13.27 8.56 10.14
CA SER A 148 -14.00 8.09 11.32
C SER A 148 -15.50 7.88 11.06
N ASP A 149 -16.09 8.65 10.15
CA ASP A 149 -17.51 8.54 9.82
C ASP A 149 -17.77 7.34 8.91
N PHE A 150 -16.93 7.11 7.90
CA PHE A 150 -17.03 5.91 7.07
C PHE A 150 -16.80 4.61 7.87
N ILE A 151 -15.91 4.62 8.87
CA ILE A 151 -15.74 3.49 9.80
C ILE A 151 -17.07 3.13 10.47
N ARG A 152 -17.82 4.13 10.94
CA ARG A 152 -19.05 3.92 11.71
C ARG A 152 -20.18 3.31 10.89
N LEU A 153 -20.07 3.39 9.56
CA LEU A 153 -21.02 2.79 8.63
C LEU A 153 -20.69 1.31 8.30
N LEU A 154 -19.56 0.79 8.79
CA LEU A 154 -19.20 -0.62 8.63
C LEU A 154 -19.94 -1.52 9.63
N PRO A 155 -20.01 -2.84 9.39
CA PRO A 155 -20.44 -3.79 10.40
C PRO A 155 -19.66 -3.62 11.71
N GLU A 156 -20.36 -3.63 12.84
CA GLU A 156 -19.85 -3.23 14.16
C GLU A 156 -18.51 -3.89 14.52
N GLU A 157 -18.40 -5.22 14.35
CA GLU A 157 -17.18 -5.96 14.64
C GLU A 157 -15.98 -5.43 13.82
N LEU A 158 -16.20 -5.18 12.53
CA LEU A 158 -15.16 -4.64 11.65
C LEU A 158 -14.80 -3.20 12.02
N ALA A 159 -15.77 -2.37 12.36
CA ALA A 159 -15.55 -1.00 12.79
C ALA A 159 -14.69 -0.95 14.06
N ILE A 160 -15.07 -1.71 15.10
CA ILE A 160 -14.34 -1.80 16.37
C ILE A 160 -12.90 -2.28 16.14
N ASN A 161 -12.74 -3.36 15.37
CA ASN A 161 -11.41 -3.92 15.09
C ASN A 161 -10.54 -2.92 14.32
N SER A 162 -11.11 -2.22 13.33
CA SER A 162 -10.38 -1.22 12.54
C SER A 162 -9.87 -0.07 13.40
N LEU A 163 -10.70 0.43 14.33
CA LEU A 163 -10.31 1.49 15.28
C LEU A 163 -9.21 1.01 16.23
N LYS A 164 -9.36 -0.18 16.82
CA LYS A 164 -8.35 -0.78 17.72
C LYS A 164 -6.99 -0.91 17.05
N ILE A 165 -6.95 -1.35 15.79
CA ILE A 165 -5.71 -1.47 15.02
C ILE A 165 -5.02 -0.11 14.88
N ARG A 166 -5.73 0.96 14.46
CA ARG A 166 -5.11 2.28 14.31
C ARG A 166 -4.65 2.85 15.64
N LEU A 167 -5.40 2.62 16.71
CA LEU A 167 -5.00 3.05 18.05
C LEU A 167 -3.67 2.40 18.46
N ASN A 168 -3.56 1.08 18.32
CA ASN A 168 -2.35 0.33 18.62
C ASN A 168 -1.16 0.76 17.76
N GLU A 169 -1.37 0.95 16.45
CA GLU A 169 -0.30 1.40 15.56
C GLU A 169 0.14 2.83 15.89
N LYS A 170 -0.77 3.76 16.20
CA LYS A 170 -0.40 5.13 16.66
C LYS A 170 0.46 5.09 17.92
N PHE A 171 0.11 4.27 18.90
CA PHE A 171 0.91 4.11 20.13
C PHE A 171 2.25 3.42 19.87
N GLY A 172 2.28 2.36 19.05
CA GLY A 172 3.51 1.70 18.64
C GLY A 172 4.47 2.64 17.92
N CYS A 173 3.93 3.57 17.13
CA CYS A 173 4.72 4.57 16.42
C CYS A 173 5.25 5.68 17.33
N LEU A 174 4.47 6.14 18.32
CA LEU A 174 4.97 7.07 19.33
C LEU A 174 6.21 6.50 20.03
N ASN A 175 6.17 5.22 20.44
CA ASN A 175 7.34 4.56 21.01
C ASN A 175 8.52 4.50 20.02
N TYR A 176 8.28 4.19 18.74
CA TYR A 176 9.34 4.18 17.72
C TYR A 176 10.08 5.52 17.58
N TYR A 177 9.35 6.64 17.67
CA TYR A 177 9.94 7.99 17.60
C TYR A 177 10.64 8.44 18.89
N PHE A 178 10.34 7.84 20.04
CA PHE A 178 11.01 8.13 21.31
C PHE A 178 12.32 7.34 21.50
N PHE A 179 12.53 6.27 20.74
CA PHE A 179 13.69 5.37 20.88
C PHE A 179 14.64 5.37 19.66
N LEU A 180 14.46 6.32 18.74
CA LEU A 180 15.41 6.66 17.66
C LEU A 180 16.05 8.02 17.95
#